data_AF-W2SDP6-F1
#
_entry.id   AF-W2SDP6-F1
#
_cell.length_a   1.000
_cell.length_b   1.000
_cell.length_c   1.000
_cell.angle_alpha   90.00
_cell.angle_beta   90.00
_cell.angle_gamma   90.00
#
_symmetry.space_group_name_H-M   'P 1'
#
loop_
_entity.id
_entity.type
_entity.pdbx_description
1 polymer ?
#
loop_
_entity_poly.entity_id
_entity_poly.type
_entity_poly.pdbx_seq_one_letter_code
_entity_poly.pdbx_strand_id
1 'polypeptide(L)'
;MLRPFLLLAIIFTATGFAQVQNIFIKSGGATNNSKMSASNPLNVFRQPLQLFSMQPRTGFYRDGYCRTGAADFGNHAVAGIVSEKFLDFSAEQGNDLRVAGLSEGCKWCLCTSRWMEAFQAYKDGRIPKEAVPKVQLSATEDSALNKVDLNDFREFAVKEESTNGANGVH
;
A
#
# COMPACT_ATOMS: atom_id res chain seq x y z
N MET A 1 -51.74 -58.93 3.60
CA MET A 1 -51.25 -58.07 4.70
C MET A 1 -51.56 -56.64 4.29
N LEU A 2 -52.76 -56.08 4.54
CA LEU A 2 -53.19 -55.34 5.76
C LEU A 2 -52.04 -54.47 6.34
N ARG A 3 -52.13 -53.15 6.53
CA ARG A 3 -53.23 -52.16 6.47
C ARG A 3 -52.64 -50.74 6.33
N PRO A 4 -53.48 -49.73 5.98
CA PRO A 4 -53.12 -48.36 5.64
C PRO A 4 -53.20 -47.42 6.86
N PHE A 5 -52.67 -46.20 6.73
CA PHE A 5 -53.11 -45.06 7.54
C PHE A 5 -53.41 -43.84 6.65
N LEU A 6 -54.71 -43.58 6.59
CA LEU A 6 -55.35 -42.33 6.18
C LEU A 6 -55.43 -41.41 7.42
N LEU A 7 -55.80 -40.13 7.18
CA LEU A 7 -56.13 -39.03 8.10
C LEU A 7 -54.96 -38.06 8.37
N LEU A 8 -55.11 -36.73 8.33
CA LEU A 8 -56.28 -35.86 8.14
C LEU A 8 -55.77 -34.45 7.76
N ALA A 9 -56.56 -33.72 6.96
CA ALA A 9 -56.33 -32.30 6.69
C ALA A 9 -56.50 -31.44 7.96
N ILE A 10 -55.61 -30.48 8.19
CA ILE A 10 -55.80 -29.39 9.15
C ILE A 10 -55.73 -28.05 8.41
N ILE A 11 -56.93 -27.60 8.10
CA ILE A 11 -57.48 -26.25 8.00
C ILE A 11 -56.50 -25.09 8.25
N PHE A 12 -56.34 -24.24 7.22
CA PHE A 12 -55.84 -22.87 7.31
C PHE A 12 -56.85 -22.00 8.07
N THR A 13 -56.45 -21.42 9.20
CA THR A 13 -57.08 -20.20 9.72
C THR A 13 -56.00 -19.14 9.95
N ALA A 14 -55.94 -18.20 9.01
CA ALA A 14 -55.30 -16.92 9.23
C ALA A 14 -56.14 -16.12 10.24
N THR A 15 -55.53 -15.61 11.30
CA THR A 15 -55.96 -14.39 12.01
C THR A 15 -54.94 -14.01 13.09
N GLY A 16 -54.39 -12.80 12.96
CA GLY A 16 -54.02 -11.92 14.07
C GLY A 16 -52.87 -12.33 14.99
N PHE A 17 -51.73 -11.64 14.91
CA PHE A 17 -51.48 -10.42 15.67
C PHE A 17 -50.00 -10.05 15.49
N ALA A 18 -49.75 -8.96 14.76
CA ALA A 18 -48.45 -8.32 14.72
C ALA A 18 -48.24 -7.64 16.09
N GLN A 19 -47.24 -8.08 16.85
CA GLN A 19 -46.80 -7.37 18.05
C GLN A 19 -45.44 -6.76 17.79
N VAL A 20 -45.48 -5.46 17.52
CA VAL A 20 -44.34 -4.55 17.45
C VAL A 20 -43.68 -4.51 18.83
N GLN A 21 -42.45 -4.97 18.93
CA GLN A 21 -41.56 -4.62 20.04
C GLN A 21 -40.55 -3.62 19.49
N ASN A 22 -40.84 -2.34 19.70
CA ASN A 22 -39.88 -1.24 19.57
C ASN A 22 -38.78 -1.44 20.62
N ILE A 23 -37.67 -2.08 20.21
CA ILE A 23 -36.45 -2.06 21.00
C ILE A 23 -35.86 -0.66 20.86
N PHE A 24 -36.05 0.13 21.91
CA PHE A 24 -35.41 1.41 22.12
C PHE A 24 -33.89 1.18 22.28
N ILE A 25 -33.12 1.29 21.20
CA ILE A 25 -31.66 1.39 21.32
C ILE A 25 -31.35 2.76 21.91
N LYS A 26 -31.15 2.80 23.22
CA LYS A 26 -30.68 3.95 23.96
C LYS A 26 -29.23 4.19 23.54
N SER A 27 -29.02 5.07 22.56
CA SER A 27 -27.72 5.70 22.32
C SER A 27 -27.35 6.49 23.59
N GLY A 28 -26.32 6.04 24.29
CA GLY A 28 -25.99 6.58 25.60
C GLY A 28 -24.80 5.88 26.24
N GLY A 29 -23.63 6.07 25.65
CA GLY A 29 -22.37 5.54 26.16
C GLY A 29 -21.20 6.04 25.33
N ALA A 30 -20.91 7.34 25.40
CA ALA A 30 -19.64 7.89 24.94
C ALA A 30 -18.53 7.36 25.85
N THR A 31 -17.99 6.19 25.52
CA THR A 31 -16.66 5.82 25.98
C THR A 31 -15.67 6.61 25.13
N ASN A 32 -15.16 7.70 25.71
CA ASN A 32 -13.99 8.41 25.20
C ASN A 32 -12.79 7.47 25.32
N ASN A 33 -12.69 6.51 24.39
CA ASN A 33 -11.47 5.80 24.15
C ASN A 33 -10.73 6.60 23.08
N SER A 34 -9.96 7.59 23.52
CA SER A 34 -8.92 8.23 22.70
C SER A 34 -7.80 7.22 22.44
N LYS A 35 -8.13 6.11 21.78
CA LYS A 35 -7.17 5.23 21.14
C LYS A 35 -6.84 5.91 19.82
N MET A 36 -5.68 6.54 19.80
CA MET A 36 -4.96 7.05 18.64
C MET A 36 -5.49 6.42 17.34
N SER A 37 -6.22 7.22 16.54
CA SER A 37 -6.65 6.80 15.22
C SER A 37 -5.39 6.52 14.40
N ALA A 38 -5.06 5.24 14.19
CA ALA A 38 -4.10 4.86 13.18
C ALA A 38 -4.78 5.10 11.84
N SER A 39 -4.71 6.33 11.34
CA SER A 39 -5.12 6.64 9.98
C SER A 39 -4.36 5.74 9.03
N ASN A 40 -5.05 5.07 8.11
CA ASN A 40 -4.41 4.28 7.07
C ASN A 40 -3.34 5.14 6.36
N PRO A 41 -2.11 4.63 6.13
CA PRO A 41 -1.08 5.37 5.42
C PRO A 41 -1.58 5.86 4.06
N LEU A 42 -1.23 7.09 3.73
CA LEU A 42 -1.63 7.73 2.48
C LEU A 42 -0.44 7.85 1.53
N ASN A 43 -0.70 7.78 0.23
CA ASN A 43 0.30 8.06 -0.78
C ASN A 43 0.46 9.56 -1.03
N VAL A 44 1.43 9.95 -1.86
CA VAL A 44 1.70 11.36 -2.22
C VAL A 44 0.53 12.12 -2.86
N PHE A 45 -0.56 11.44 -3.23
CA PHE A 45 -1.82 12.04 -3.70
C PHE A 45 -2.89 12.15 -2.60
N ARG A 46 -2.53 11.85 -1.34
CA ARG A 46 -3.44 11.71 -0.20
C ARG A 46 -4.52 10.65 -0.38
N GLN A 47 -4.25 9.62 -1.18
CA GLN A 47 -5.11 8.44 -1.36
C GLN A 47 -4.56 7.26 -0.56
N PRO A 48 -5.32 6.18 -0.33
CA PRO A 48 -4.79 5.00 0.36
C PRO A 48 -3.50 4.48 -0.28
N LEU A 49 -2.48 4.21 0.55
CA LEU A 49 -1.19 3.69 0.08
C LEU A 49 -1.34 2.30 -0.55
N GLN A 50 -0.84 2.14 -1.77
CA GLN A 50 -0.90 0.85 -2.48
C GLN A 50 0.22 -0.11 -2.04
N LEU A 51 -0.06 -1.41 -2.16
CA LEU A 51 0.96 -2.47 -2.02
C LEU A 51 2.02 -2.27 -3.09
N PHE A 52 3.30 -2.27 -2.71
CA PHE A 52 4.39 -2.05 -3.66
C PHE A 52 5.02 -3.35 -4.14
N SER A 53 5.56 -4.16 -3.23
CA SER A 53 6.27 -5.40 -3.59
C SER A 53 6.29 -6.44 -2.48
N MET A 54 5.89 -7.66 -2.84
CA MET A 54 6.00 -8.85 -1.97
C MET A 54 7.17 -9.76 -2.37
N GLN A 55 7.74 -9.58 -3.57
CA GLN A 55 8.84 -10.37 -4.11
C GLN A 55 9.74 -9.46 -4.96
N PRO A 56 10.86 -8.95 -4.40
CA PRO A 56 11.28 -9.12 -3.01
C PRO A 56 10.34 -8.41 -2.04
N ARG A 57 10.17 -8.98 -0.84
CA ARG A 57 9.36 -8.38 0.22
C ARG A 57 10.07 -7.13 0.73
N THR A 58 9.44 -5.98 0.56
CA THR A 58 10.02 -4.68 0.89
C THR A 58 9.31 -3.98 2.07
N GLY A 59 9.64 -2.70 2.29
CA GLY A 59 9.11 -1.87 3.36
C GLY A 59 9.89 -2.03 4.67
N PHE A 60 9.98 -0.96 5.46
CA PHE A 60 10.63 -0.98 6.77
C PHE A 60 10.05 -2.10 7.66
N TYR A 61 8.72 -2.23 7.67
CA TYR A 61 7.98 -3.25 8.42
C TYR A 61 7.93 -4.62 7.74
N ARG A 62 8.55 -4.80 6.57
CA ARG A 62 8.58 -6.05 5.79
C ARG A 62 7.18 -6.62 5.50
N ASP A 63 6.27 -5.75 5.09
CA ASP A 63 4.89 -6.06 4.71
C ASP A 63 4.55 -5.67 3.27
N GLY A 64 5.54 -5.20 2.50
CA GLY A 64 5.41 -4.86 1.09
C GLY A 64 4.86 -3.45 0.82
N TYR A 65 4.60 -2.65 1.84
CA TYR A 65 4.20 -1.25 1.71
C TYR A 65 5.37 -0.32 2.08
N CYS A 66 5.49 0.81 1.39
CA CYS A 66 6.43 1.85 1.76
C CYS A 66 5.84 2.78 2.83
N ARG A 67 5.20 2.20 3.84
CA ARG A 67 4.73 2.96 5.00
C ARG A 67 5.87 3.14 5.99
N THR A 68 5.95 4.32 6.58
CA THR A 68 6.94 4.65 7.61
C THR A 68 6.27 4.86 8.98
N GLY A 69 7.04 5.25 9.97
CA GLY A 69 6.58 5.60 11.31
C GLY A 69 7.75 6.04 12.20
N ALA A 70 7.47 6.39 13.45
CA ALA A 70 8.47 6.99 14.34
C ALA A 70 9.76 6.16 14.57
N ALA A 71 9.70 4.84 14.37
CA ALA A 71 10.85 3.95 14.50
C ALA A 71 11.75 3.91 13.25
N ASP A 72 11.27 4.40 12.12
CA ASP A 72 11.97 4.38 10.84
C ASP A 72 12.65 5.73 10.58
N PHE A 73 13.81 5.93 11.22
CA PHE A 73 14.59 7.17 11.07
C PHE A 73 15.06 7.43 9.63
N GLY A 74 15.16 6.39 8.81
CA GLY A 74 15.54 6.50 7.40
C GLY A 74 14.42 7.04 6.50
N ASN A 75 13.18 7.00 6.98
CA ASN A 75 11.97 7.25 6.21
C ASN A 75 11.96 6.45 4.89
N HIS A 76 11.75 5.14 4.97
CA HIS A 76 11.63 4.26 3.80
C HIS A 76 10.28 4.41 3.09
N ALA A 77 9.89 5.65 2.77
CA ALA A 77 8.61 6.00 2.15
C ALA A 77 8.60 5.98 0.62
N VAL A 78 9.77 5.92 -0.04
CA VAL A 78 9.86 6.03 -1.51
C VAL A 78 9.77 4.65 -2.15
N ALA A 79 8.70 4.40 -2.91
CA ALA A 79 8.54 3.17 -3.69
C ALA A 79 9.39 3.23 -4.97
N GLY A 80 10.66 2.86 -4.84
CA GLY A 80 11.67 2.95 -5.89
C GLY A 80 11.84 1.64 -6.69
N ILE A 81 12.07 1.78 -8.00
CA ILE A 81 12.59 0.70 -8.85
C ILE A 81 14.05 1.02 -9.14
N VAL A 82 14.94 0.17 -8.64
CA VAL A 82 16.38 0.40 -8.70
C VAL A 82 16.94 0.00 -10.05
N SER A 83 17.87 0.80 -10.59
CA SER A 83 18.67 0.46 -11.77
C SER A 83 20.06 0.00 -11.34
N GLU A 84 20.81 -0.66 -12.23
CA GLU A 84 22.19 -1.04 -11.93
C GLU A 84 23.05 0.20 -11.61
N LYS A 85 22.86 1.27 -12.38
CA LYS A 85 23.55 2.56 -12.17
C LYS A 85 23.24 3.20 -10.80
N PHE A 86 21.99 3.07 -10.33
CA PHE A 86 21.65 3.52 -8.98
C PHE A 86 22.33 2.66 -7.92
N LEU A 87 22.38 1.34 -8.11
CA LEU A 87 23.02 0.44 -7.17
C LEU A 87 24.53 0.73 -7.07
N ASP A 88 25.19 1.03 -8.18
CA ASP A 88 26.59 1.49 -8.22
C ASP A 88 26.75 2.80 -7.45
N PHE A 89 25.97 3.83 -7.80
CA PHE A 89 26.01 5.12 -7.11
C PHE A 89 25.76 4.99 -5.60
N SER A 90 24.74 4.22 -5.22
CA SER A 90 24.38 4.02 -3.80
C SER A 90 25.51 3.32 -3.04
N ALA A 91 26.18 2.35 -3.65
CA ALA A 91 27.34 1.69 -3.05
C ALA A 91 28.52 2.66 -2.85
N GLU A 92 28.79 3.53 -3.84
CA GLU A 92 29.80 4.59 -3.73
C GLU A 92 29.48 5.59 -2.60
N GLN A 93 28.19 5.84 -2.32
CA GLN A 93 27.74 6.67 -1.19
C GLN A 93 27.67 5.90 0.16
N GLY A 94 28.28 4.71 0.23
CA GLY A 94 28.35 3.88 1.44
C GLY A 94 27.05 3.15 1.79
N ASN A 95 26.15 2.97 0.82
CA ASN A 95 24.89 2.23 0.95
C ASN A 95 24.79 1.15 -0.12
N ASP A 96 25.59 0.10 0.01
CA ASP A 96 25.51 -1.04 -0.90
C ASP A 96 24.23 -1.85 -0.63
N LEU A 97 23.25 -1.73 -1.53
CA LEU A 97 21.95 -2.41 -1.43
C LEU A 97 21.99 -3.85 -1.96
N ARG A 98 23.07 -4.27 -2.65
CA ARG A 98 23.19 -5.65 -3.14
C ARG A 98 23.35 -6.65 -2.00
N VAL A 99 23.84 -6.20 -0.83
CA VAL A 99 23.87 -7.02 0.40
C VAL A 99 22.47 -7.41 0.88
N ALA A 100 21.44 -6.65 0.48
CA ALA A 100 20.03 -6.98 0.72
C ALA A 100 19.42 -7.83 -0.42
N GLY A 101 20.23 -8.29 -1.37
CA GLY A 101 19.81 -9.11 -2.50
C GLY A 101 19.15 -8.32 -3.64
N LEU A 102 19.37 -7.01 -3.73
CA LEU A 102 18.80 -6.21 -4.81
C LEU A 102 19.65 -6.27 -6.07
N SER A 103 18.97 -6.34 -7.21
CA SER A 103 19.52 -6.20 -8.57
C SER A 103 18.69 -5.19 -9.35
N GLU A 104 19.15 -4.83 -10.55
CA GLU A 104 18.37 -4.02 -11.48
C GLU A 104 16.91 -4.50 -11.63
N GLY A 105 15.98 -3.56 -11.66
CA GLY A 105 14.54 -3.78 -11.77
C GLY A 105 13.85 -4.12 -10.45
N CYS A 106 14.58 -4.37 -9.36
CA CYS A 106 13.97 -4.67 -8.06
C CYS A 106 13.13 -3.50 -7.55
N LYS A 107 11.92 -3.83 -7.07
CA LYS A 107 11.04 -2.90 -6.35
C LYS A 107 11.45 -2.86 -4.88
N TRP A 108 11.85 -1.69 -4.39
CA TRP A 108 12.29 -1.51 -3.01
C TRP A 108 11.88 -0.17 -2.41
N CYS A 109 11.42 -0.19 -1.16
CA CYS A 109 11.17 1.03 -0.39
C CYS A 109 12.51 1.65 0.03
N LEU A 110 12.87 2.76 -0.61
CA LEU A 110 14.10 3.49 -0.37
C LEU A 110 13.89 4.54 0.72
N CYS A 111 14.95 4.79 1.51
CA CYS A 111 15.02 5.98 2.35
C CYS A 111 14.81 7.23 1.48
N THR A 112 13.93 8.14 1.88
CA THR A 112 13.67 9.38 1.15
C THR A 112 14.95 10.19 0.92
N SER A 113 15.85 10.24 1.91
CA SER A 113 17.13 10.94 1.77
C SER A 113 18.07 10.30 0.75
N ARG A 114 18.08 8.97 0.61
CA ARG A 114 18.92 8.28 -0.37
C ARG A 114 18.41 8.44 -1.80
N TRP A 115 17.08 8.47 -1.97
CA TRP A 115 16.51 8.84 -3.26
C TRP A 115 16.85 10.30 -3.62
N MET A 116 16.70 11.22 -2.66
CA MET A 116 17.02 12.65 -2.84
C MET A 116 18.50 12.87 -3.19
N GLU A 117 19.41 12.15 -2.55
CA GLU A 117 20.85 12.19 -2.84
C GLU A 117 21.16 11.85 -4.31
N ALA A 118 20.55 10.80 -4.85
CA ALA A 118 20.66 10.45 -6.27
C ALA A 118 20.05 11.52 -7.18
N PHE A 119 18.86 12.03 -6.83
CA PHE A 119 18.22 13.10 -7.59
C PHE A 119 19.09 14.37 -7.65
N GLN A 120 19.65 14.81 -6.53
CA GLN A 120 20.58 15.95 -6.48
C GLN A 120 21.83 15.70 -7.31
N ALA A 121 22.41 14.50 -7.22
CA ALA A 121 23.55 14.13 -8.05
C ALA A 121 23.25 14.20 -9.56
N TYR A 122 22.04 13.84 -9.97
CA TYR A 122 21.60 14.02 -11.35
C TYR A 122 21.46 15.51 -11.71
N LYS A 123 20.84 16.32 -10.83
CA LYS A 123 20.69 17.77 -11.06
C LYS A 123 22.03 18.49 -11.19
N ASP A 124 23.04 18.03 -10.46
CA ASP A 124 24.42 18.54 -10.54
C ASP A 124 25.21 18.01 -11.74
N GLY A 125 24.65 17.08 -12.54
CA GLY A 125 25.32 16.45 -13.67
C GLY A 125 26.38 15.40 -13.28
N ARG A 126 26.39 14.94 -12.02
CA ARG A 126 27.34 13.94 -11.50
C ARG A 126 26.98 12.52 -11.89
N ILE A 127 25.69 12.22 -12.03
CA ILE A 127 25.18 10.93 -12.47
C ILE A 127 24.16 11.11 -13.61
N PRO A 128 24.01 10.12 -14.50
CA PRO A 128 23.02 10.21 -15.57
C PRO A 128 21.60 10.03 -15.03
N LYS A 129 20.59 10.48 -15.78
CA LYS A 129 19.18 10.41 -15.38
C LYS A 129 18.72 8.99 -15.01
N GLU A 130 19.25 7.98 -15.69
CA GLU A 130 18.89 6.57 -15.45
C GLU A 130 19.43 6.02 -14.11
N ALA A 131 20.34 6.74 -13.45
CA ALA A 131 20.84 6.41 -12.12
C ALA A 131 19.94 6.93 -10.99
N VAL A 132 18.90 7.71 -11.31
CA VAL A 132 17.86 8.07 -10.34
C VAL A 132 16.75 7.00 -10.39
N PRO A 133 16.41 6.35 -9.26
CA PRO A 133 15.39 5.31 -9.24
C PRO A 133 14.04 5.81 -9.76
N LYS A 134 13.36 4.98 -10.58
CA LYS A 134 11.97 5.25 -10.95
C LYS A 134 11.07 5.13 -9.73
N VAL A 135 9.96 5.87 -9.72
CA VAL A 135 9.08 5.96 -8.54
C VAL A 135 7.67 5.52 -8.88
N GLN A 136 7.11 4.60 -8.10
CA GLN A 136 5.68 4.28 -8.15
C GLN A 136 4.91 5.19 -7.18
N LEU A 137 4.33 6.27 -7.72
CA LEU A 137 3.73 7.34 -6.90
C LEU A 137 2.56 6.85 -6.05
N SER A 138 1.73 5.94 -6.56
CA SER A 138 0.59 5.39 -5.83
C SER A 138 0.98 4.57 -4.59
N ALA A 139 2.24 4.11 -4.54
CA ALA A 139 2.82 3.32 -3.45
C ALA A 139 3.90 4.07 -2.65
N THR A 140 4.15 5.35 -2.97
CA THR A 140 5.06 6.24 -2.22
C THR A 140 4.25 6.98 -1.17
N GLU A 141 4.65 6.89 0.10
CA GLU A 141 3.91 7.46 1.23
C GLU A 141 4.09 8.99 1.34
N ASP A 142 3.07 9.69 1.86
CA ASP A 142 2.97 11.16 1.79
C ASP A 142 4.07 11.89 2.58
N SER A 143 4.67 11.26 3.59
CA SER A 143 5.78 11.86 4.35
C SER A 143 7.05 12.03 3.52
N ALA A 144 7.19 11.34 2.37
CA ALA A 144 8.28 11.57 1.44
C ALA A 144 8.29 13.04 0.94
N LEU A 145 7.12 13.67 0.88
CA LEU A 145 6.95 15.07 0.48
C LEU A 145 7.51 16.09 1.48
N ASN A 146 7.89 15.65 2.68
CA ASN A 146 8.59 16.51 3.64
C ASN A 146 10.04 16.82 3.22
N LYS A 147 10.59 16.08 2.25
CA LYS A 147 11.98 16.25 1.78
C LYS A 147 12.11 16.46 0.27
N VAL A 148 11.17 15.95 -0.52
CA VAL A 148 11.24 15.97 -2.00
C VAL A 148 9.91 16.44 -2.56
N ASP A 149 9.95 17.36 -3.52
CA ASP A 149 8.73 17.89 -4.12
C ASP A 149 8.03 16.85 -5.01
N LEU A 150 6.70 16.90 -5.05
CA LEU A 150 5.89 15.99 -5.88
C LEU A 150 6.26 16.08 -7.37
N ASN A 151 6.68 17.25 -7.84
CA ASN A 151 7.07 17.44 -9.24
C ASN A 151 8.39 16.73 -9.57
N ASP A 152 9.33 16.68 -8.61
CA ASP A 152 10.57 15.93 -8.78
C ASP A 152 10.27 14.43 -8.83
N PHE A 153 9.40 13.93 -7.95
CA PHE A 153 8.95 12.54 -8.04
C PHE A 153 8.23 12.22 -9.37
N ARG A 154 7.44 13.16 -9.89
CA ARG A 154 6.75 13.00 -11.19
C ARG A 154 7.73 12.88 -12.36
N GLU A 155 8.87 13.57 -12.34
CA GLU A 155 9.89 13.45 -13.39
C GLU A 155 10.41 12.01 -13.54
N PHE A 156 10.40 11.25 -12.43
CA PHE A 156 10.89 9.87 -12.36
C PHE A 156 9.78 8.84 -12.18
N ALA A 157 8.52 9.23 -12.34
CA ALA A 157 7.39 8.33 -12.20
C ALA A 157 7.47 7.17 -13.21
N VAL A 158 7.07 5.98 -12.77
CA VAL A 158 6.78 4.88 -13.70
C VAL A 158 5.64 5.30 -14.64
N LYS A 159 5.77 4.97 -15.92
CA LYS A 159 4.64 5.07 -16.84
C LYS A 159 3.70 3.91 -16.50
N GLU A 160 2.45 4.21 -16.15
CA GLU A 160 1.44 3.18 -16.00
C GLU A 160 1.27 2.49 -17.35
N GLU A 161 1.74 1.24 -17.47
CA GLU A 161 1.39 0.42 -18.63
C GLU A 161 -0.04 -0.07 -18.43
N SER A 162 -0.93 0.33 -19.34
CA SER A 162 -2.30 -0.18 -19.39
C SER A 162 -2.27 -1.66 -19.75
N THR A 163 -2.12 -2.55 -18.78
CA THR A 163 -2.38 -3.97 -18.98
C THR A 163 -3.88 -4.17 -19.18
N ASN A 164 -4.32 -4.14 -20.45
CA ASN A 164 -5.59 -4.75 -20.83
C ASN A 164 -5.52 -6.23 -20.47
N GLY A 165 -6.31 -6.63 -19.47
CA GLY A 165 -6.41 -8.01 -19.03
C GLY A 165 -6.85 -8.92 -20.17
N ALA A 166 -5.90 -9.65 -20.76
CA ALA A 166 -6.18 -10.87 -21.49
C ALA A 166 -5.86 -12.03 -20.56
N ASN A 167 -6.91 -12.57 -19.93
CA ASN A 167 -6.88 -13.90 -19.31
C ASN A 167 -6.60 -14.93 -20.41
N GLY A 168 -5.34 -15.34 -20.54
CA GLY A 168 -4.97 -16.55 -21.26
C GLY A 168 -5.15 -17.75 -20.35
N VAL A 169 -6.27 -18.45 -20.51
CA VAL A 169 -6.43 -19.83 -20.04
C VAL A 169 -5.56 -20.72 -20.94
N HIS A 170 -4.65 -21.48 -20.33
CA HIS A 170 -4.07 -22.68 -20.93
C HIS A 170 -4.29 -23.85 -19.98
#